data_AF-A0A9E2BDI7-F1
#
_entry.id   AF-A0A9E2BDI7-F1
#
_cell.length_a   1.000
_cell.length_b   1.000
_cell.length_c   1.000
_cell.angle_alpha   90.00
_cell.angle_beta   90.00
_cell.angle_gamma   90.00
#
_symmetry.space_group_name_H-M   'P 1'
#
loop_
_entity.id
_entity.type
_entity.pdbx_description
1 polymer ?
#
loop_
_entity_poly.entity_id
_entity_poly.type
_entity_poly.pdbx_seq_one_letter_code
_entity_poly.pdbx_strand_id
1 'polypeptide(L)'
;TARDVGAIDPGFIVYDEIVGFLVAMYMMPADWRWMSAGFVIYRAFDVWKPWPIHAAEERLALGSGIMTDDVIAGMYTLAILQLARWLIERYA
;
A
#
# COMPACT_ATOMS: atom_id res chain seq x y z
N THR A 1 -14.87 -0.33 -17.23
CA THR A 1 -13.59 -0.97 -16.82
C THR A 1 -12.45 -0.29 -17.55
N ALA A 2 -11.19 -0.31 -17.09
CA ALA A 2 -10.04 0.32 -17.79
C ALA A 2 -9.92 -0.05 -19.29
N ARG A 3 -10.53 -1.18 -19.69
CA ARG A 3 -10.72 -1.60 -21.10
C ARG A 3 -11.60 -0.67 -21.96
N ASP A 4 -12.43 0.18 -21.38
CA ASP A 4 -13.43 0.96 -22.13
C ASP A 4 -12.92 2.33 -22.61
N VAL A 5 -11.72 2.75 -22.17
CA VAL A 5 -11.24 4.12 -22.43
C VAL A 5 -10.24 4.19 -23.59
N GLY A 6 -9.65 3.07 -24.04
CA GLY A 6 -8.66 3.07 -25.13
C GLY A 6 -7.42 3.97 -24.89
N ALA A 7 -7.35 4.59 -23.72
CA ALA A 7 -6.31 5.46 -23.28
C ALA A 7 -5.40 4.64 -22.36
N ILE A 8 -4.14 4.55 -22.78
CA ILE A 8 -2.99 4.21 -21.94
C ILE A 8 -3.20 4.82 -20.55
N ASP A 9 -3.06 4.00 -19.50
CA ASP A 9 -3.28 4.34 -18.08
C ASP A 9 -3.18 5.85 -17.82
N PRO A 10 -4.31 6.55 -17.65
CA PRO A 10 -4.23 7.94 -17.27
C PRO A 10 -3.71 7.94 -15.83
N GLY A 11 -2.43 8.25 -15.64
CA GLY A 11 -1.74 8.35 -14.33
C GLY A 11 -2.32 9.40 -13.36
N PHE A 12 -3.55 9.86 -13.61
CA PHE A 12 -4.41 10.62 -12.71
C PHE A 12 -5.32 9.71 -11.86
N ILE A 13 -5.60 8.48 -12.30
CA ILE A 13 -6.42 7.53 -11.53
C ILE A 13 -5.51 6.85 -10.52
N VAL A 14 -5.52 7.37 -9.29
CA VAL A 14 -4.70 6.89 -8.16
C VAL A 14 -5.52 6.07 -7.15
N TYR A 15 -6.45 5.27 -7.66
CA TYR A 15 -7.43 4.58 -6.81
C TYR A 15 -6.81 3.40 -6.06
N ASP A 16 -5.90 2.71 -6.74
CA ASP A 16 -4.96 1.72 -6.22
C ASP A 16 -4.14 2.27 -5.05
N GLU A 17 -3.54 3.46 -5.16
CA GLU A 17 -2.74 3.98 -4.03
C GLU A 17 -3.59 4.46 -2.86
N ILE A 18 -4.78 4.99 -3.15
CA ILE A 18 -5.74 5.35 -2.09
C ILE A 18 -6.13 4.10 -1.30
N VAL A 19 -6.47 3.00 -2.00
CA VAL A 19 -6.85 1.74 -1.34
C VAL A 19 -5.67 1.13 -0.59
N GLY A 20 -4.47 1.11 -1.18
CA GLY A 20 -3.26 0.64 -0.52
C GLY A 20 -2.95 1.42 0.77
N PHE A 21 -3.04 2.75 0.72
CA PHE A 21 -2.83 3.59 1.90
C PHE A 21 -3.92 3.44 2.96
N LEU A 22 -5.18 3.23 2.57
CA LEU A 22 -6.26 2.93 3.52
C LEU A 22 -6.01 1.60 4.25
N VAL A 23 -5.48 0.59 3.55
CA VAL A 23 -5.03 -0.68 4.17
C VAL A 23 -3.89 -0.41 5.15
N ALA A 24 -2.89 0.38 4.76
CA ALA A 24 -1.75 0.73 5.63
C ALA A 24 -2.18 1.37 6.96
N MET A 25 -3.25 2.17 6.94
CA MET A 25 -3.75 2.92 8.09
C MET A 25 -4.85 2.19 8.87
N TYR A 26 -5.19 0.95 8.50
CA TYR A 26 -6.24 0.18 9.16
C TYR A 26 -5.95 0.01 10.67
N MET A 27 -6.90 0.39 11.53
CA MET A 27 -6.78 0.35 13.00
C MET A 27 -5.65 1.19 13.61
N MET A 28 -5.02 2.09 12.84
CA MET A 28 -4.06 3.05 13.37
C MET A 28 -4.77 4.29 13.97
N PRO A 29 -4.23 4.91 15.04
CA PRO A 29 -4.75 6.18 15.54
C PRO A 29 -4.68 7.26 14.46
N ALA A 30 -5.70 8.12 14.43
CA ALA A 30 -5.77 9.30 13.55
C ALA A 30 -4.89 10.44 14.07
N ASP A 31 -3.61 10.15 14.33
CA ASP A 31 -2.58 11.11 14.71
C ASP A 31 -1.64 11.35 13.52
N TRP A 32 -1.24 12.62 13.34
CA TRP A 32 -0.44 13.03 12.19
C TRP A 32 0.92 12.32 12.09
N ARG A 33 1.49 11.87 13.22
CA ARG A 33 2.77 11.13 13.25
C ARG A 33 2.60 9.76 12.62
N TRP A 34 1.53 9.04 12.98
CA TRP A 34 1.21 7.73 12.40
C TRP A 34 0.85 7.85 10.93
N MET A 35 0.08 8.88 10.54
CA MET A 35 -0.24 9.14 9.14
C MET A 35 1.01 9.44 8.30
N SER A 36 1.91 10.27 8.82
CA SER A 36 3.15 10.64 8.11
C SER A 36 4.10 9.45 7.99
N ALA A 37 4.28 8.68 9.08
CA ALA A 37 5.11 7.48 9.08
C ALA A 37 4.53 6.42 8.13
N GLY A 38 3.22 6.18 8.19
CA GLY A 38 2.53 5.26 7.29
C GLY A 38 2.70 5.65 5.84
N PHE A 39 2.58 6.94 5.51
CA PHE A 39 2.72 7.42 4.14
C PHE A 39 4.13 7.15 3.59
N VAL A 40 5.17 7.46 4.37
CA VAL A 40 6.56 7.25 3.96
C VAL A 40 6.89 5.77 3.79
N ILE A 41 6.48 4.93 4.75
CA ILE A 41 6.75 3.49 4.71
C ILE A 41 6.00 2.84 3.55
N TYR A 42 4.73 3.17 3.37
CA TYR A 42 3.92 2.69 2.26
C TYR A 42 4.54 3.05 0.91
N ARG A 43 4.92 4.32 0.72
CA ARG A 43 5.58 4.75 -0.52
C ARG A 43 6.93 4.07 -0.74
N ALA A 44 7.68 3.77 0.31
CA ALA A 44 8.90 2.99 0.16
C ALA A 44 8.62 1.58 -0.36
N PHE A 45 7.55 0.91 0.09
CA PHE A 45 7.17 -0.43 -0.39
C PHE A 45 6.54 -0.44 -1.78
N ASP A 46 5.70 0.55 -2.07
CA ASP A 46 5.10 0.77 -3.39
C ASP A 46 6.17 0.98 -4.48
N VAL A 47 7.23 1.76 -4.19
CA VAL A 47 8.34 1.98 -5.11
C VAL A 47 9.30 0.79 -5.18
N TRP A 48 9.63 0.17 -4.05
CA TRP A 48 10.65 -0.89 -4.00
C TRP A 48 10.12 -2.26 -4.43
N LYS A 49 8.83 -2.55 -4.21
CA LYS A 49 8.15 -3.81 -4.54
C LYS A 49 8.94 -5.08 -4.14
N PRO A 50 9.33 -5.24 -2.86
CA PRO A 50 10.03 -6.44 -2.41
C PRO A 50 9.18 -7.72 -2.62
N TRP A 51 9.85 -8.86 -2.76
CA TRP A 51 9.18 -10.16 -2.86
C TRP A 51 8.19 -10.35 -1.69
N PRO A 52 6.94 -10.78 -1.92
CA PRO A 52 6.36 -11.41 -3.10
C PRO A 52 5.56 -10.45 -4.00
N ILE A 53 5.67 -9.12 -3.83
CA ILE A 53 4.90 -8.13 -4.63
C ILE A 53 5.18 -8.34 -6.13
N HIS A 54 6.46 -8.35 -6.51
CA HIS A 54 6.88 -8.60 -7.89
C HIS A 54 6.45 -9.98 -8.42
N ALA A 55 6.47 -11.02 -7.56
CA ALA A 55 6.06 -12.37 -7.95
C ALA A 55 4.54 -12.48 -8.15
N ALA A 56 3.74 -11.64 -7.46
CA ALA A 56 2.31 -11.54 -7.66
C ALA A 56 1.99 -10.79 -8.96
N GLU A 57 2.68 -9.68 -9.25
CA GLU A 57 2.57 -8.94 -10.52
C GLU A 57 2.88 -9.81 -11.74
N GLU A 58 4.00 -10.55 -11.71
CA GLU A 58 4.42 -11.42 -12.82
C GLU A 58 3.44 -12.57 -13.09
N ARG A 59 2.77 -13.09 -12.05
CA ARG A 59 1.79 -14.18 -12.18
C ARG A 59 0.41 -13.69 -12.59
N LEU A 60 0.06 -12.47 -12.22
CA LEU A 60 -1.23 -11.83 -12.53
C LEU A 60 -1.09 -10.97 -13.80
N ALA A 61 -0.59 -11.58 -14.87
CA ALA A 61 -0.54 -10.95 -16.18
C ALA A 61 -1.97 -10.57 -16.62
N LEU A 62 -2.23 -9.24 -16.70
CA LEU A 62 -3.42 -8.54 -17.24
C LEU A 62 -4.45 -8.04 -16.20
N GLY A 63 -4.30 -6.77 -15.80
CA GLY A 63 -5.39 -5.88 -15.33
C GLY A 63 -5.83 -6.01 -13.87
N SER A 64 -5.64 -7.17 -13.23
CA SER A 64 -5.92 -7.37 -11.79
C SER A 64 -4.68 -7.16 -10.89
N GLY A 65 -3.48 -7.12 -11.49
CA GLY A 65 -2.21 -6.91 -10.78
C GLY A 65 -2.04 -5.51 -10.21
N ILE A 66 -2.64 -4.49 -10.83
CA ILE A 66 -2.41 -3.05 -10.55
C ILE A 66 -2.85 -2.62 -9.14
N MET A 67 -3.87 -3.27 -8.56
CA MET A 67 -4.26 -2.99 -7.17
C MET A 67 -3.63 -3.96 -6.17
N THR A 68 -3.11 -5.10 -6.64
CA THR A 68 -2.71 -6.19 -5.75
C THR A 68 -1.38 -5.87 -5.09
N ASP A 69 -0.45 -5.29 -5.83
CA ASP A 69 0.83 -4.76 -5.32
C ASP A 69 0.63 -3.68 -4.25
N ASP A 70 -0.26 -2.71 -4.49
CA ASP A 70 -0.57 -1.65 -3.53
C ASP A 70 -1.20 -2.15 -2.24
N VAL A 71 -2.11 -3.13 -2.35
CA VAL A 71 -2.70 -3.78 -1.17
C VAL A 71 -1.63 -4.53 -0.37
N ILE A 72 -0.69 -5.21 -1.03
CA ILE A 72 0.40 -5.91 -0.35
C ILE A 72 1.36 -4.91 0.32
N ALA A 73 1.72 -3.82 -0.36
CA ALA A 73 2.51 -2.73 0.22
C ALA A 73 1.79 -2.11 1.43
N GLY A 74 0.47 -1.95 1.35
CA GLY A 74 -0.39 -1.54 2.46
C GLY A 74 -0.32 -2.51 3.64
N MET A 75 -0.42 -3.82 3.42
CA MET A 75 -0.32 -4.83 4.48
C MET A 75 1.05 -4.83 5.18
N TYR A 76 2.15 -4.65 4.43
CA TYR A 76 3.48 -4.53 5.01
C TYR A 76 3.61 -3.30 5.89
N THR A 77 3.12 -2.18 5.41
CA THR A 77 3.11 -0.94 6.19
C THR A 77 2.30 -1.12 7.46
N LEU A 78 1.09 -1.67 7.36
CA LEU A 78 0.22 -1.94 8.50
C LEU A 78 0.92 -2.81 9.56
N ALA A 79 1.56 -3.92 9.14
CA ALA A 79 2.27 -4.80 10.06
C ALA A 79 3.40 -4.08 10.82
N ILE A 80 4.16 -3.22 10.13
CA ILE A 80 5.24 -2.44 10.73
C ILE A 80 4.70 -1.39 11.70
N LEU A 81 3.66 -0.64 11.32
CA LEU A 81 3.08 0.38 12.18
C LEU A 81 2.45 -0.23 13.44
N GLN A 82 1.76 -1.35 13.29
CA GLN A 82 1.16 -2.07 14.42
C GLN A 82 2.24 -2.62 15.37
N LEU A 83 3.35 -3.15 14.82
CA LEU A 83 4.48 -3.57 15.64
C LEU A 83 5.10 -2.38 16.38
N ALA A 84 5.35 -1.27 15.69
CA ALA A 84 5.90 -0.06 16.30
C ALA A 84 5.00 0.49 17.40
N ARG A 85 3.68 0.55 17.15
CA ARG A 85 2.68 0.97 18.14
C ARG A 85 2.71 0.06 19.35
N TRP A 86 2.67 -1.25 19.15
CA TRP A 86 2.72 -2.23 20.23
C TRP A 86 4.00 -2.09 21.07
N LEU A 87 5.16 -1.88 20.43
CA LEU A 87 6.43 -1.64 21.13
C LEU A 87 6.37 -0.35 21.97
N ILE A 88 5.86 0.74 21.40
CA ILE A 88 5.73 2.01 22.13
C ILE A 88 4.80 1.84 23.32
N GLU A 89 3.62 1.24 23.15
CA GLU A 89 2.66 1.00 24.25
C GLU A 89 3.21 0.07 25.34
N ARG A 90 4.17 -0.81 25.00
CA ARG A 90 4.75 -1.77 25.95
C ARG A 90 5.89 -1.19 26.79
N TYR A 91 6.65 -0.24 26.24
CA TYR A 91 7.91 0.27 26.80
C TYR A 91 7.90 1.77 27.15
N ALA A 92 6.89 2.53 26.74
CA ALA A 92 6.64 3.90 27.20
C ALA A 92 5.72 3.91 28.42
#